data_AF-A0A7Y2HQV5-F1
#
_entry.id   AF-A0A7Y2HQV5-F1
#
_cell.length_a   1.000
_cell.length_b   1.000
_cell.length_c   1.000
_cell.angle_alpha   90.00
_cell.angle_beta   90.00
_cell.angle_gamma   90.00
#
_symmetry.space_group_name_H-M   'P 1'
#
loop_
_entity.id
_entity.type
_entity.pdbx_description
1 polymer ?
#
loop_
_entity_poly.entity_id
_entity_poly.type
_entity_poly.pdbx_seq_one_letter_code
_entity_poly.pdbx_strand_id
1 'polypeptide(L)'
;MLGCVALVGCEGGTPAVVEEVPAPSASVPEPIGYDEWRALVDSLSEPGGFFETDNLVSNESSFLNVLGPMRRLAVYGGAYVGVGPDQNFSYIAQQRPELAFILDIRRDNLLQHLLFKALFHEASSRIEYLSLLLGVDPLPDPTAYINADADSIVAYIAGAPGGADSPAATRAMERVARRIGSFGLDLTDDDRETLRRFHDEFIRQGLDLRFTTLGQPPRPFYPTFGELLTARDLDGVAGSYLQRRSDFVYLKALQEANRVIPVVGDLAGPKALAEIGEEVRGRGLSIRAFYT
;
A
#
# COMPACT_ATOMS: atom_id res chain seq x y z
N MET A 1 29.83 30.67 24.05
CA MET A 1 30.92 31.05 23.12
C MET A 1 30.44 30.65 21.74
N LEU A 2 30.12 31.63 20.90
CA LEU A 2 29.59 31.46 19.54
C LEU A 2 30.60 30.73 18.64
N GLY A 3 30.10 29.86 17.78
CA GLY A 3 30.76 29.42 16.56
C GLY A 3 29.74 29.36 15.43
N CYS A 4 29.54 30.48 14.74
CA CYS A 4 28.80 30.54 13.48
C CYS A 4 29.66 29.96 12.35
N VAL A 5 29.03 29.21 11.44
CA VAL A 5 29.49 29.10 10.05
C VAL A 5 28.30 29.46 9.18
N ALA A 6 28.46 30.53 8.40
CA ALA A 6 27.56 30.92 7.34
C ALA A 6 28.18 30.48 6.01
N LEU A 7 27.37 29.89 5.14
CA LEU A 7 27.61 29.88 3.70
C LEU A 7 26.33 30.37 3.03
N VAL A 8 26.42 31.55 2.42
CA VAL A 8 25.45 32.09 1.49
C VAL A 8 25.75 31.51 0.13
N GLY A 9 24.75 30.90 -0.48
CA GLY A 9 24.71 30.53 -1.90
C GLY A 9 23.25 30.58 -2.34
N CYS A 10 22.78 31.76 -2.74
CA CYS A 10 21.56 31.88 -3.54
C CYS A 10 21.96 31.69 -5.00
N GLU A 11 21.52 30.61 -5.63
CA GLU A 11 21.02 30.62 -7.01
C GLU A 11 20.26 29.31 -7.26
N GLY A 12 19.09 29.44 -7.87
CA GLY A 12 18.03 28.46 -7.91
C GLY A 12 18.46 27.09 -8.42
N GLY A 13 18.40 26.08 -7.53
CA GLY A 13 18.25 24.71 -7.96
C GLY A 13 16.90 24.59 -8.67
N THR A 14 16.92 24.41 -9.98
CA THR A 14 15.82 23.81 -10.72
C THR A 14 15.32 22.62 -9.90
N PRO A 15 14.03 22.49 -9.58
CA PRO A 15 13.54 21.28 -8.92
C PRO A 15 14.05 20.10 -9.74
N ALA A 16 14.70 19.14 -9.08
CA ALA A 16 15.15 17.92 -9.74
C ALA A 16 13.96 17.40 -10.53
N VAL A 17 14.09 17.36 -11.86
CA VAL A 17 13.06 16.79 -12.73
C VAL A 17 12.97 15.34 -12.29
N VAL A 18 11.90 15.01 -11.56
CA VAL A 18 11.60 13.64 -11.17
C VAL A 18 11.28 12.94 -12.47
N GLU A 19 12.27 12.19 -12.98
CA GLU A 19 12.12 11.44 -14.21
C GLU A 19 10.88 10.55 -14.10
N GLU A 20 10.04 10.62 -15.13
CA GLU A 20 8.85 9.79 -15.22
C GLU A 20 9.32 8.34 -15.25
N VAL A 21 8.83 7.51 -14.31
CA VAL A 21 9.19 6.10 -14.29
C VAL A 21 8.75 5.50 -15.63
N PRO A 22 9.68 4.94 -16.43
CA PRO A 22 9.34 4.47 -17.76
C PRO A 22 8.21 3.46 -17.70
N ALA A 23 7.26 3.57 -18.63
CA ALA A 23 6.23 2.56 -18.80
C ALA A 23 6.90 1.19 -19.07
N PRO A 24 6.33 0.09 -18.56
CA PRO A 24 6.93 -1.24 -18.72
C PRO A 24 7.19 -1.53 -20.21
N SER A 25 8.43 -1.93 -20.53
CA SER A 25 8.90 -2.14 -21.91
C SER A 25 8.67 -3.57 -22.44
N ALA A 26 8.07 -4.44 -21.62
CA ALA A 26 7.61 -5.77 -22.02
C ALA A 26 6.10 -5.74 -22.27
N SER A 27 5.60 -6.65 -23.12
CA SER A 27 4.16 -6.92 -23.24
C SER A 27 3.58 -7.11 -21.84
N VAL A 28 2.64 -6.26 -21.44
CA VAL A 28 2.01 -6.35 -20.11
C VAL A 28 1.49 -7.79 -19.93
N PRO A 29 1.93 -8.52 -18.90
CA PRO A 29 1.47 -9.88 -18.68
C PRO A 29 -0.06 -9.92 -18.63
N GLU A 30 -0.63 -10.99 -19.19
CA GLU A 30 -2.07 -11.23 -19.12
C GLU A 30 -2.57 -11.19 -17.66
N PRO A 31 -3.78 -10.66 -17.43
CA PRO A 31 -4.41 -10.73 -16.12
C PRO A 31 -4.49 -12.17 -15.59
N ILE A 32 -4.23 -12.35 -14.30
CA ILE A 32 -4.43 -13.63 -13.61
C ILE A 32 -5.93 -13.78 -13.34
N GLY A 33 -6.53 -14.90 -13.74
CA GLY A 33 -7.95 -15.18 -13.45
C GLY A 33 -8.20 -15.33 -11.95
N TYR A 34 -9.41 -15.06 -11.45
CA TYR A 34 -9.69 -15.21 -10.01
C TYR A 34 -9.45 -16.65 -9.50
N ASP A 35 -9.73 -17.68 -10.30
CA ASP A 35 -9.48 -19.07 -9.91
C ASP A 35 -7.98 -19.35 -9.73
N GLU A 36 -7.15 -18.87 -10.67
CA GLU A 36 -5.69 -18.99 -10.57
C GLU A 36 -5.14 -18.15 -9.42
N TRP A 37 -5.64 -16.92 -9.24
CA TRP A 37 -5.21 -16.05 -8.16
C TRP A 37 -5.52 -16.65 -6.79
N ARG A 38 -6.71 -17.22 -6.59
CA ARG A 38 -7.07 -17.95 -5.36
C ARG A 38 -6.17 -19.17 -5.15
N ALA A 39 -5.96 -19.95 -6.20
CA ALA A 39 -5.07 -21.10 -6.15
C ALA A 39 -3.65 -20.69 -5.74
N LEU A 40 -3.12 -19.57 -6.24
CA LEU A 40 -1.82 -19.03 -5.83
C LEU A 40 -1.80 -18.58 -4.37
N VAL A 41 -2.82 -17.84 -3.92
CA VAL A 41 -2.94 -17.41 -2.52
C VAL A 41 -2.93 -18.63 -1.60
N ASP A 42 -3.73 -19.66 -1.90
CA ASP A 42 -3.85 -20.86 -1.07
C ASP A 42 -2.61 -21.76 -1.17
N SER A 43 -2.06 -21.97 -2.36
CA SER A 43 -0.95 -22.89 -2.57
C SER A 43 0.34 -22.35 -1.97
N LEU A 44 0.61 -21.05 -2.13
CA LEU A 44 1.83 -20.42 -1.62
C LEU A 44 1.77 -20.19 -0.10
N SER A 45 0.56 -20.11 0.46
CA SER A 45 0.40 -19.86 1.89
C SER A 45 0.75 -21.06 2.77
N GLU A 46 1.13 -20.75 4.00
CA GLU A 46 1.40 -21.65 5.11
C GLU A 46 0.40 -21.40 6.26
N PRO A 47 0.32 -22.29 7.26
CA PRO A 47 -0.38 -21.96 8.51
C PRO A 47 0.17 -20.66 9.11
N GLY A 48 -0.74 -19.76 9.49
CA GLY A 48 -0.36 -18.48 10.09
C GLY A 48 0.38 -18.66 11.42
N GLY A 49 1.34 -17.79 11.67
CA GLY A 49 1.98 -17.66 12.98
C GLY A 49 1.28 -16.62 13.85
N PHE A 50 1.69 -16.56 15.11
CA PHE A 50 1.21 -15.56 16.06
C PHE A 50 2.09 -14.32 16.06
N PHE A 51 1.48 -13.14 16.17
CA PHE A 51 2.19 -11.88 16.30
C PHE A 51 1.35 -10.92 17.16
N GLU A 52 2.00 -10.18 18.05
CA GLU A 52 1.33 -9.38 19.09
C GLU A 52 0.90 -7.99 18.61
N THR A 53 0.85 -7.71 17.31
CA THR A 53 0.62 -6.35 16.80
C THR A 53 -0.36 -6.37 15.61
N ASP A 54 -1.23 -5.37 15.57
CA ASP A 54 -2.24 -5.26 14.50
C ASP A 54 -1.59 -4.83 13.16
N ASN A 55 -0.46 -4.08 13.19
CA ASN A 55 0.30 -3.55 12.05
C ASN A 55 -0.55 -3.04 10.87
N LEU A 56 -1.63 -2.32 11.15
CA LEU A 56 -2.45 -1.75 10.07
C LEU A 56 -1.68 -0.73 9.22
N VAL A 57 -0.70 -0.06 9.80
CA VAL A 57 0.19 0.87 9.12
C VAL A 57 1.63 0.64 9.59
N SER A 58 2.61 1.01 8.77
CA SER A 58 4.02 0.93 9.14
C SER A 58 4.34 1.86 10.32
N ASN A 59 5.29 1.46 11.16
CA ASN A 59 5.88 2.31 12.19
C ASN A 59 7.22 2.93 11.74
N GLU A 60 7.68 2.64 10.53
CA GLU A 60 8.97 3.06 10.01
C GLU A 60 8.86 4.46 9.39
N SER A 61 9.45 5.47 10.02
CA SER A 61 9.60 6.79 9.40
C SER A 61 10.59 6.78 8.23
N SER A 62 11.45 5.75 8.14
CA SER A 62 12.53 5.62 7.16
C SER A 62 12.18 4.78 5.94
N PHE A 63 10.96 4.25 5.81
CA PHE A 63 10.65 3.26 4.76
C PHE A 63 10.94 3.79 3.35
N LEU A 64 10.79 5.09 3.09
CA LEU A 64 11.07 5.66 1.77
C LEU A 64 12.57 5.88 1.46
N ASN A 65 13.48 5.72 2.43
CA ASN A 65 14.89 6.09 2.28
C ASN A 65 15.60 5.44 1.08
N VAL A 66 15.14 4.27 0.68
CA VAL A 66 15.72 3.49 -0.42
C VAL A 66 15.14 3.81 -1.80
N LEU A 67 14.08 4.62 -1.90
CA LEU A 67 13.47 4.96 -3.20
C LEU A 67 14.42 5.75 -4.11
N GLY A 68 15.18 6.70 -3.57
CA GLY A 68 16.23 7.43 -4.30
C GLY A 68 17.29 6.51 -4.90
N PRO A 69 17.93 5.63 -4.09
CA PRO A 69 18.80 4.58 -4.61
C PRO A 69 18.15 3.67 -5.67
N MET A 70 16.90 3.25 -5.49
CA MET A 70 16.19 2.42 -6.48
C MET A 70 16.06 3.12 -7.85
N ARG A 71 15.74 4.42 -7.86
CA ARG A 71 15.70 5.23 -9.09
C ARG A 71 17.07 5.28 -9.77
N ARG A 72 18.12 5.59 -9.02
CA ARG A 72 19.49 5.69 -9.54
C ARG A 72 20.02 4.37 -10.11
N LEU A 73 19.62 3.25 -9.50
CA LEU A 73 20.01 1.90 -9.94
C LEU A 73 19.06 1.31 -10.99
N ALA A 74 18.07 2.09 -11.45
CA ALA A 74 17.05 1.67 -12.41
C ALA A 74 16.37 0.33 -12.03
N VAL A 75 16.00 0.20 -10.75
CA VAL A 75 15.26 -0.98 -10.24
C VAL A 75 13.83 -0.90 -10.72
N TYR A 76 13.59 -1.45 -11.92
CA TYR A 76 12.28 -1.48 -12.58
C TYR A 76 11.90 -2.88 -13.06
N GLY A 77 10.60 -3.13 -13.20
CA GLY A 77 10.06 -4.39 -13.70
C GLY A 77 10.40 -5.59 -12.81
N GLY A 78 10.31 -6.79 -13.39
CA GLY A 78 10.43 -8.06 -12.70
C GLY A 78 9.35 -8.30 -11.66
N ALA A 79 9.68 -9.14 -10.68
CA ALA A 79 8.85 -9.39 -9.52
C ALA A 79 9.24 -8.52 -8.33
N TYR A 80 8.23 -8.14 -7.54
CA TYR A 80 8.40 -7.55 -6.20
C TYR A 80 8.01 -8.59 -5.15
N VAL A 81 8.77 -8.67 -4.07
CA VAL A 81 8.36 -9.39 -2.86
C VAL A 81 8.55 -8.46 -1.66
N GLY A 82 7.58 -8.39 -0.76
CA GLY A 82 7.70 -7.54 0.41
C GLY A 82 6.88 -8.01 1.61
N VAL A 83 7.23 -7.51 2.80
CA VAL A 83 6.53 -7.82 4.06
C VAL A 83 5.66 -6.67 4.54
N GLY A 84 4.55 -7.01 5.20
CA GLY A 84 3.69 -6.06 5.89
C GLY A 84 2.60 -5.42 5.00
N PRO A 85 2.03 -4.29 5.45
CA PRO A 85 0.83 -3.71 4.84
C PRO A 85 1.14 -2.83 3.63
N ASP A 86 0.69 -1.58 3.61
CA ASP A 86 0.57 -0.73 2.44
C ASP A 86 1.85 0.04 2.07
N GLN A 87 2.88 0.05 2.93
CA GLN A 87 4.17 0.64 2.58
C GLN A 87 4.77 -0.01 1.32
N ASN A 88 4.46 -1.29 1.09
CA ASN A 88 4.78 -2.04 -0.12
C ASN A 88 4.29 -1.35 -1.40
N PHE A 89 3.16 -0.63 -1.36
CA PHE A 89 2.60 0.02 -2.55
C PHE A 89 3.49 1.16 -3.05
N SER A 90 4.22 1.86 -2.18
CA SER A 90 5.19 2.88 -2.61
C SER A 90 6.36 2.27 -3.37
N TYR A 91 6.84 1.10 -2.94
CA TYR A 91 7.87 0.34 -3.66
C TYR A 91 7.36 -0.20 -4.99
N ILE A 92 6.16 -0.80 -5.00
CA ILE A 92 5.52 -1.30 -6.22
C ILE A 92 5.27 -0.15 -7.22
N ALA A 93 4.87 1.03 -6.73
CA ALA A 93 4.70 2.21 -7.56
C ALA A 93 6.03 2.68 -8.17
N GLN A 94 7.12 2.63 -7.41
CA GLN A 94 8.45 3.02 -7.89
C GLN A 94 9.05 1.99 -8.86
N GLN A 95 8.95 0.70 -8.53
CA GLN A 95 9.53 -0.40 -9.31
C GLN A 95 8.73 -0.74 -10.57
N ARG A 96 7.40 -0.57 -10.55
CA ARG A 96 6.52 -1.06 -11.64
C ARG A 96 6.72 -2.55 -11.95
N PRO A 97 6.58 -3.46 -10.97
CA PRO A 97 6.77 -4.89 -11.20
C PRO A 97 5.64 -5.49 -12.04
N GLU A 98 5.95 -6.48 -12.87
CA GLU A 98 4.94 -7.26 -13.58
C GLU A 98 4.09 -8.11 -12.63
N LEU A 99 4.65 -8.49 -11.48
CA LEU A 99 4.04 -9.35 -10.46
C LEU A 99 4.54 -8.98 -9.07
N ALA A 100 3.66 -8.91 -8.08
CA ALA A 100 4.01 -8.58 -6.71
C ALA A 100 3.45 -9.62 -5.73
N PHE A 101 4.30 -10.07 -4.81
CA PHE A 101 3.92 -10.90 -3.67
C PHE A 101 4.08 -10.10 -2.40
N ILE A 102 3.08 -10.16 -1.52
CA ILE A 102 3.16 -9.54 -0.20
C ILE A 102 2.98 -10.63 0.84
N LEU A 103 4.09 -10.98 1.49
CA LEU A 103 4.22 -12.09 2.42
C LEU A 103 4.17 -11.56 3.84
N ASP A 104 3.43 -12.18 4.74
CA ASP A 104 3.52 -11.90 6.17
C ASP A 104 3.15 -13.16 6.94
N ILE A 105 3.74 -13.34 8.12
CA ILE A 105 3.45 -14.50 8.97
C ILE A 105 1.99 -14.50 9.45
N ARG A 106 1.32 -13.34 9.45
CA ARG A 106 -0.04 -13.14 9.94
C ARG A 106 -1.06 -13.26 8.80
N ARG A 107 -2.09 -14.07 9.00
CA ARG A 107 -3.28 -14.10 8.14
C ARG A 107 -3.96 -12.73 8.05
N ASP A 108 -3.91 -11.97 9.13
CA ASP A 108 -4.37 -10.59 9.21
C ASP A 108 -3.82 -9.70 8.09
N ASN A 109 -2.54 -9.84 7.72
CA ASN A 109 -1.98 -9.04 6.63
C ASN A 109 -2.60 -9.41 5.28
N LEU A 110 -2.85 -10.71 5.04
CA LEU A 110 -3.56 -11.16 3.83
C LEU A 110 -4.94 -10.52 3.78
N LEU A 111 -5.71 -10.58 4.87
CA LEU A 111 -7.03 -9.97 4.97
C LEU A 111 -6.97 -8.46 4.73
N GLN A 112 -5.99 -7.78 5.31
CA GLN A 112 -5.79 -6.35 5.08
C GLN A 112 -5.48 -6.03 3.60
N HIS A 113 -4.72 -6.86 2.91
CA HIS A 113 -4.51 -6.71 1.47
C HIS A 113 -5.77 -7.02 0.64
N LEU A 114 -6.71 -7.85 1.13
CA LEU A 114 -8.04 -7.97 0.51
C LEU A 114 -8.85 -6.69 0.65
N LEU A 115 -8.79 -6.03 1.82
CA LEU A 115 -9.39 -4.72 2.05
C LEU A 115 -8.83 -3.70 1.04
N PHE A 116 -7.50 -3.58 0.93
CA PHE A 116 -6.88 -2.66 -0.04
C PHE A 116 -7.22 -3.01 -1.49
N LYS A 117 -7.19 -4.29 -1.86
CA LYS A 117 -7.59 -4.74 -3.20
C LYS A 117 -9.02 -4.30 -3.52
N ALA A 118 -9.97 -4.50 -2.60
CA ALA A 118 -11.34 -4.04 -2.79
C ALA A 118 -11.44 -2.52 -2.95
N LEU A 119 -10.71 -1.74 -2.15
CA LEU A 119 -10.64 -0.29 -2.28
C LEU A 119 -10.10 0.16 -3.64
N PHE A 120 -9.02 -0.47 -4.14
CA PHE A 120 -8.48 -0.18 -5.47
C PHE A 120 -9.48 -0.50 -6.59
N HIS A 121 -10.23 -1.59 -6.49
CA HIS A 121 -11.26 -1.94 -7.47
C HIS A 121 -12.42 -0.94 -7.46
N GLU A 122 -12.88 -0.52 -6.28
CA GLU A 122 -14.01 0.39 -6.14
C GLU A 122 -13.68 1.85 -6.45
N ALA A 123 -12.45 2.30 -6.15
CA ALA A 123 -12.06 3.69 -6.35
C ALA A 123 -11.70 4.02 -7.80
N SER A 124 -12.29 5.09 -8.33
CA SER A 124 -11.93 5.68 -9.63
C SER A 124 -10.78 6.71 -9.53
N SER A 125 -10.49 7.19 -8.32
CA SER A 125 -9.48 8.22 -8.06
C SER A 125 -8.81 8.04 -6.69
N ARG A 126 -7.70 8.76 -6.48
CA ARG A 126 -7.00 8.79 -5.18
C ARG A 126 -7.86 9.37 -4.05
N ILE A 127 -8.69 10.36 -4.36
CA ILE A 127 -9.67 10.91 -3.41
C ILE A 127 -10.71 9.86 -3.05
N GLU A 128 -11.31 9.20 -4.04
CA GLU A 128 -12.31 8.15 -3.77
C GLU A 128 -11.71 6.98 -2.98
N TYR A 129 -10.46 6.60 -3.25
CA TYR A 129 -9.75 5.58 -2.50
C TYR A 129 -9.67 5.92 -1.01
N LEU A 130 -9.20 7.13 -0.66
CA LEU A 130 -9.13 7.56 0.73
C LEU A 130 -10.52 7.81 1.34
N SER A 131 -11.48 8.32 0.58
CA SER A 131 -12.87 8.47 1.01
C SER A 131 -13.49 7.14 1.42
N LEU A 132 -13.27 6.08 0.63
CA LEU A 132 -13.74 4.73 0.95
C LEU A 132 -12.97 4.12 2.13
N LEU A 133 -11.64 4.29 2.19
CA LEU A 133 -10.83 3.75 3.28
C LEU A 133 -11.21 4.37 4.63
N LEU A 134 -11.41 5.69 4.67
CA LEU A 134 -11.63 6.45 5.91
C LEU A 134 -13.12 6.74 6.19
N GLY A 135 -14.03 6.32 5.31
CA GLY A 135 -15.47 6.49 5.50
C GLY A 135 -15.92 7.95 5.49
N VAL A 136 -15.33 8.77 4.62
CA VAL A 136 -15.64 10.20 4.48
C VAL A 136 -16.27 10.50 3.12
N ASP A 137 -17.21 11.44 3.07
CA ASP A 137 -17.77 11.95 1.82
C ASP A 137 -16.78 12.95 1.20
N PRO A 138 -16.43 12.82 -0.09
CA PRO A 138 -15.52 13.76 -0.73
C PRO A 138 -16.09 15.18 -0.70
N LEU A 139 -15.21 16.17 -0.50
CA LEU A 139 -15.56 17.58 -0.66
C LEU A 139 -16.04 17.88 -2.10
N PRO A 140 -16.65 19.05 -2.36
CA PRO A 140 -16.98 19.46 -3.72
C PRO A 140 -15.75 19.55 -4.64
N ASP A 141 -15.95 19.27 -5.93
CA ASP A 141 -14.93 19.31 -6.99
C ASP A 141 -13.67 18.43 -6.72
N PRO A 142 -13.83 17.12 -6.46
CA PRO A 142 -12.70 16.20 -6.34
C PRO A 142 -11.86 16.12 -7.64
N THR A 143 -12.44 16.53 -8.77
CA THR A 143 -11.78 16.53 -10.08
C THR A 143 -10.64 17.53 -10.17
N ALA A 144 -10.70 18.63 -9.43
CA ALA A 144 -9.58 19.57 -9.30
C ALA A 144 -8.32 18.92 -8.71
N TYR A 145 -8.47 17.84 -7.94
CA TYR A 145 -7.37 17.14 -7.25
C TYR A 145 -6.80 15.96 -8.05
N ILE A 146 -7.24 15.78 -9.31
CA ILE A 146 -6.89 14.60 -10.09
C ILE A 146 -5.39 14.43 -10.32
N ASN A 147 -4.65 15.55 -10.39
CA ASN A 147 -3.18 15.61 -10.54
C ASN A 147 -2.49 16.21 -9.31
N ALA A 148 -3.20 16.44 -8.21
CA ALA A 148 -2.62 16.95 -6.98
C ALA A 148 -1.60 15.96 -6.38
N ASP A 149 -0.68 16.47 -5.58
CA ASP A 149 0.28 15.65 -4.81
C ASP A 149 -0.37 15.02 -3.58
N ALA A 150 0.37 14.15 -2.88
CA ALA A 150 -0.13 13.47 -1.70
C ALA A 150 -0.43 14.46 -0.56
N ASP A 151 0.42 15.48 -0.36
CA ASP A 151 0.19 16.54 0.64
C ASP A 151 -1.19 17.21 0.45
N SER A 152 -1.50 17.62 -0.78
CA SER A 152 -2.79 18.27 -1.10
C SER A 152 -3.97 17.31 -0.98
N ILE A 153 -3.80 16.04 -1.36
CA ILE A 153 -4.83 15.00 -1.22
C ILE A 153 -5.13 14.72 0.26
N VAL A 154 -4.09 14.60 1.09
CA VAL A 154 -4.24 14.39 2.54
C VAL A 154 -4.91 15.59 3.19
N ALA A 155 -4.52 16.82 2.83
CA ALA A 155 -5.17 18.04 3.31
C ALA A 155 -6.66 18.11 2.91
N TYR A 156 -7.00 17.72 1.69
CA TYR A 156 -8.40 17.63 1.24
C TYR A 156 -9.19 16.64 2.10
N ILE A 157 -8.64 15.44 2.31
CA ILE A 157 -9.31 14.37 3.05
C ILE A 157 -9.46 14.73 4.53
N ALA A 158 -8.48 15.43 5.13
CA ALA A 158 -8.58 15.92 6.49
C ALA A 158 -9.77 16.89 6.72
N GLY A 159 -10.18 17.62 5.67
CA GLY A 159 -11.34 18.51 5.71
C GLY A 159 -12.67 17.85 5.33
N ALA A 160 -12.65 16.59 4.87
CA ALA A 160 -13.83 15.90 4.37
C ALA A 160 -14.78 15.48 5.51
N PRO A 161 -16.10 15.67 5.38
CA PRO A 161 -17.07 15.25 6.41
C PRO A 161 -17.28 13.73 6.39
N GLY A 162 -17.62 13.15 7.54
CA GLY A 162 -17.88 11.72 7.69
C GLY A 162 -17.12 11.12 8.86
N GLY A 163 -16.53 9.94 8.66
CA GLY A 163 -15.81 9.20 9.70
C GLY A 163 -16.71 8.27 10.51
N ALA A 164 -16.27 7.88 11.70
CA ALA A 164 -16.99 6.95 12.57
C ALA A 164 -18.46 7.33 12.77
N ASP A 165 -19.33 6.31 12.84
CA ASP A 165 -20.78 6.44 13.03
C ASP A 165 -21.52 7.29 11.97
N SER A 166 -20.85 7.65 10.87
CA SER A 166 -21.46 8.42 9.78
C SER A 166 -22.12 7.52 8.72
N PRO A 167 -23.12 8.02 7.98
CA PRO A 167 -23.66 7.32 6.82
C PRO A 167 -22.60 7.02 5.74
N ALA A 168 -21.56 7.85 5.63
CA ALA A 168 -20.46 7.64 4.69
C ALA A 168 -19.64 6.40 5.06
N ALA A 169 -19.33 6.22 6.34
CA ALA A 169 -18.68 5.02 6.86
C ALA A 169 -19.50 3.76 6.60
N THR A 170 -20.80 3.75 6.92
CA THR A 170 -21.66 2.59 6.65
C THR A 170 -21.66 2.21 5.17
N ARG A 171 -21.85 3.19 4.27
CA ARG A 171 -21.80 2.96 2.81
C ARG A 171 -20.45 2.40 2.36
N ALA A 172 -19.36 2.96 2.88
CA ALA A 172 -18.01 2.52 2.52
C ALA A 172 -17.76 1.07 2.95
N MET A 173 -18.08 0.72 4.20
CA MET A 173 -17.92 -0.64 4.73
C MET A 173 -18.76 -1.66 3.95
N GLU A 174 -20.03 -1.36 3.67
CA GLU A 174 -20.90 -2.26 2.89
C GLU A 174 -20.40 -2.46 1.46
N ARG A 175 -19.98 -1.38 0.79
CA ARG A 175 -19.46 -1.41 -0.58
C ARG A 175 -18.19 -2.27 -0.67
N VAL A 176 -17.27 -2.04 0.25
CA VAL A 176 -15.97 -2.74 0.29
C VAL A 176 -16.14 -4.19 0.71
N ALA A 177 -16.95 -4.50 1.73
CA ALA A 177 -17.23 -5.88 2.15
C ALA A 177 -17.88 -6.71 1.03
N ARG A 178 -18.82 -6.10 0.27
CA ARG A 178 -19.41 -6.75 -0.91
C ARG A 178 -18.35 -7.04 -1.98
N ARG A 179 -17.44 -6.11 -2.22
CA ARG A 179 -16.36 -6.31 -3.19
C ARG A 179 -15.42 -7.43 -2.78
N ILE A 180 -15.03 -7.49 -1.51
CA ILE A 180 -14.20 -8.58 -0.97
C ILE A 180 -14.86 -9.94 -1.21
N GLY A 181 -16.16 -10.05 -0.94
CA GLY A 181 -16.93 -11.28 -1.17
C GLY A 181 -16.92 -11.76 -2.63
N SER A 182 -16.71 -10.85 -3.60
CA SER A 182 -16.64 -11.19 -5.02
C SER A 182 -15.31 -11.81 -5.46
N PHE A 183 -14.25 -11.72 -4.65
CA PHE A 183 -12.95 -12.30 -4.99
C PHE A 183 -12.91 -13.83 -4.85
N GLY A 184 -13.90 -14.41 -4.17
CA GLY A 184 -14.11 -15.87 -4.10
C GLY A 184 -13.16 -16.63 -3.18
N LEU A 185 -12.34 -15.95 -2.37
CA LEU A 185 -11.56 -16.62 -1.33
C LEU A 185 -12.49 -17.18 -0.25
N ASP A 186 -12.13 -18.34 0.30
CA ASP A 186 -12.86 -18.98 1.40
C ASP A 186 -12.56 -18.25 2.71
N LEU A 187 -13.38 -17.24 3.02
CA LEU A 187 -13.29 -16.45 4.24
C LEU A 187 -14.20 -17.02 5.32
N THR A 188 -13.62 -17.31 6.48
CA THR A 188 -14.35 -17.71 7.69
C THR A 188 -15.13 -16.53 8.28
N ASP A 189 -15.99 -16.79 9.27
CA ASP A 189 -16.68 -15.72 10.00
C ASP A 189 -15.68 -14.83 10.76
N ASP A 190 -14.63 -15.42 11.35
CA ASP A 190 -13.54 -14.70 12.02
C ASP A 190 -12.74 -13.81 11.04
N ASP A 191 -12.50 -14.28 9.81
CA ASP A 191 -11.86 -13.48 8.76
C ASP A 191 -12.72 -12.25 8.42
N ARG A 192 -14.04 -12.44 8.32
CA ARG A 192 -14.99 -11.36 8.02
C ARG A 192 -15.08 -10.35 9.17
N GLU A 193 -15.07 -10.83 10.40
CA GLU A 193 -15.03 -9.95 11.58
C GLU A 193 -13.72 -9.14 11.62
N THR A 194 -12.59 -9.78 11.32
CA THR A 194 -11.28 -9.13 11.26
C THR A 194 -11.24 -8.05 10.19
N LEU A 195 -11.73 -8.34 8.97
CA LEU A 195 -11.87 -7.36 7.89
C LEU A 195 -12.73 -6.16 8.30
N ARG A 196 -13.86 -6.41 8.96
CA ARG A 196 -14.74 -5.35 9.48
C ARG A 196 -14.01 -4.49 10.51
N ARG A 197 -13.30 -5.12 11.46
CA ARG A 197 -12.50 -4.44 12.50
C ARG A 197 -11.40 -3.56 11.88
N PHE A 198 -10.71 -4.04 10.85
CA PHE A 198 -9.66 -3.26 10.18
C PHE A 198 -10.23 -2.02 9.51
N HIS A 199 -11.28 -2.17 8.72
CA HIS A 199 -11.90 -1.02 8.05
C HIS A 199 -12.47 -0.03 9.06
N ASP A 200 -13.10 -0.52 10.13
CA ASP A 200 -13.58 0.30 11.24
C ASP A 200 -12.45 1.09 11.92
N GLU A 201 -11.28 0.49 12.15
CA GLU A 201 -10.14 1.18 12.77
C GLU A 201 -9.57 2.29 11.86
N PHE A 202 -9.50 2.06 10.54
CA PHE A 202 -9.14 3.11 9.57
C PHE A 202 -10.15 4.26 9.56
N ILE A 203 -11.45 3.96 9.62
CA ILE A 203 -12.52 4.96 9.68
C ILE A 203 -12.47 5.75 10.99
N ARG A 204 -12.28 5.06 12.11
CA ARG A 204 -12.33 5.64 13.45
C ARG A 204 -11.14 6.54 13.74
N GLN A 205 -9.95 6.14 13.32
CA GLN A 205 -8.71 6.88 13.58
C GLN A 205 -8.36 7.84 12.43
N GLY A 206 -8.89 7.60 11.23
CA GLY A 206 -8.63 8.44 10.08
C GLY A 206 -7.13 8.54 9.74
N LEU A 207 -6.69 9.77 9.44
CA LEU A 207 -5.29 10.08 9.17
C LEU A 207 -4.40 10.03 10.43
N ASP A 208 -4.98 9.99 11.62
CA ASP A 208 -4.26 9.91 12.90
C ASP A 208 -3.95 8.47 13.34
N LEU A 209 -4.36 7.47 12.55
CA LEU A 209 -4.03 6.07 12.79
C LEU A 209 -2.52 5.90 12.95
N ARG A 210 -2.10 5.27 14.05
CA ARG A 210 -0.71 4.90 14.32
C ARG A 210 -0.62 3.40 14.51
N PHE A 211 0.59 2.87 14.29
CA PHE A 211 0.92 1.51 14.66
C PHE A 211 0.64 1.24 16.15
N THR A 212 0.05 0.08 16.44
CA THR A 212 -0.24 -0.40 17.79
C THR A 212 0.29 -1.82 18.02
N THR A 213 0.70 -2.05 19.27
CA THR A 213 0.91 -3.39 19.80
C THR A 213 -0.33 -3.79 20.58
N LEU A 214 -0.78 -5.03 20.45
CA LEU A 214 -1.98 -5.56 21.10
C LEU A 214 -1.91 -5.31 22.61
N GLY A 215 -2.97 -4.69 23.15
CA GLY A 215 -3.04 -4.34 24.57
C GLY A 215 -2.15 -3.16 24.99
N GLN A 216 -1.51 -2.46 24.05
CA GLN A 216 -0.67 -1.29 24.34
C GLN A 216 -1.18 -0.06 23.57
N PRO A 217 -1.17 1.14 24.19
CA PRO A 217 -1.44 2.37 23.45
C PRO A 217 -0.34 2.62 22.39
N PRO A 218 -0.66 3.29 21.28
CA PRO A 218 0.34 3.66 20.28
C PRO A 218 1.40 4.56 20.91
N ARG A 219 2.66 4.40 20.46
CA ARG A 219 3.74 5.27 20.93
C ARG A 219 3.70 6.61 20.18
N PRO A 220 3.87 7.75 20.87
CA PRO A 220 3.80 9.07 20.22
C PRO A 220 4.83 9.31 19.10
N PHE A 221 5.92 8.54 19.07
CA PHE A 221 6.99 8.68 18.09
C PHE A 221 6.78 7.88 16.79
N TYR A 222 5.84 6.92 16.77
CA TYR A 222 5.49 6.23 15.52
C TYR A 222 4.74 7.20 14.62
N PRO A 223 5.00 7.26 13.31
CA PRO A 223 4.29 8.16 12.41
C PRO A 223 2.79 7.84 12.32
N THR A 224 1.96 8.84 12.04
CA THR A 224 0.56 8.63 11.68
C THR A 224 0.46 8.14 10.25
N PHE A 225 -0.69 7.60 9.89
CA PHE A 225 -1.01 7.28 8.51
C PHE A 225 -0.88 8.51 7.61
N GLY A 226 -1.35 9.68 8.02
CA GLY A 226 -1.16 10.94 7.28
C GLY A 226 0.32 11.32 7.10
N GLU A 227 1.15 11.14 8.14
CA GLU A 227 2.59 11.37 8.08
C GLU A 227 3.28 10.38 7.12
N LEU A 228 2.89 9.10 7.12
CA LEU A 228 3.38 8.10 6.17
C LEU A 228 2.99 8.42 4.73
N LEU A 229 1.75 8.85 4.50
CA LEU A 229 1.25 9.21 3.17
C LEU A 229 1.92 10.47 2.59
N THR A 230 2.49 11.33 3.43
CA THR A 230 3.18 12.57 3.04
C THR A 230 4.70 12.51 3.22
N ALA A 231 5.21 11.33 3.59
CA ALA A 231 6.63 11.12 3.84
C ALA A 231 7.47 11.36 2.57
N ARG A 232 8.72 11.77 2.82
CA ARG A 232 9.74 12.07 1.81
C ARG A 232 10.93 11.13 2.01
N ASP A 233 11.60 10.79 0.93
CA ASP A 233 12.86 10.04 0.99
C ASP A 233 14.06 10.92 1.37
N LEU A 234 15.26 10.32 1.41
CA LEU A 234 16.51 11.02 1.75
C LEU A 234 16.89 12.14 0.78
N ASP A 235 16.35 12.13 -0.45
CA ASP A 235 16.56 13.18 -1.45
C ASP A 235 15.48 14.29 -1.35
N GLY A 236 14.57 14.19 -0.36
CA GLY A 236 13.47 15.14 -0.15
C GLY A 236 12.26 14.91 -1.07
N VAL A 237 12.23 13.81 -1.82
CA VAL A 237 11.18 13.50 -2.80
C VAL A 237 10.04 12.75 -2.11
N ALA A 238 8.80 13.22 -2.30
CA ALA A 238 7.62 12.51 -1.80
C ALA A 238 7.48 11.14 -2.49
N GLY A 239 7.35 10.08 -1.70
CA GLY A 239 7.44 8.70 -2.18
C GLY A 239 6.17 7.86 -2.04
N SER A 240 5.07 8.45 -1.57
CA SER A 240 3.80 7.77 -1.38
C SER A 240 3.23 7.24 -2.71
N TYR A 241 2.59 6.08 -2.67
CA TYR A 241 1.83 5.53 -3.80
C TYR A 241 0.65 6.42 -4.24
N LEU A 242 0.24 7.37 -3.40
CA LEU A 242 -0.76 8.39 -3.72
C LEU A 242 -0.15 9.68 -4.28
N GLN A 243 1.18 9.80 -4.37
CA GLN A 243 1.85 11.03 -4.78
C GLN A 243 1.50 11.45 -6.21
N ARG A 244 1.50 10.50 -7.16
CA ARG A 244 1.16 10.77 -8.56
C ARG A 244 -0.06 9.98 -8.99
N ARG A 245 -0.84 10.57 -9.91
CA ARG A 245 -1.97 9.88 -10.55
C ARG A 245 -1.52 8.59 -11.24
N SER A 246 -0.39 8.63 -11.95
CA SER A 246 0.19 7.49 -12.64
C SER A 246 0.53 6.35 -11.67
N ASP A 247 0.97 6.68 -10.46
CA ASP A 247 1.31 5.69 -9.43
C ASP A 247 0.07 4.91 -8.99
N PHE A 248 -1.00 5.64 -8.68
CA PHE A 248 -2.28 5.06 -8.31
C PHE A 248 -2.93 4.25 -9.44
N VAL A 249 -2.95 4.78 -10.67
CA VAL A 249 -3.53 4.09 -11.84
C VAL A 249 -2.79 2.78 -12.12
N TYR A 250 -1.46 2.78 -12.01
CA TYR A 250 -0.66 1.57 -12.16
C TYR A 250 -1.02 0.51 -11.11
N LEU A 251 -1.06 0.89 -9.83
CA LEU A 251 -1.42 -0.02 -8.75
C LEU A 251 -2.83 -0.57 -8.90
N LYS A 252 -3.80 0.28 -9.26
CA LYS A 252 -5.17 -0.15 -9.56
C LYS A 252 -5.17 -1.19 -10.68
N ALA A 253 -4.48 -0.95 -11.79
CA ALA A 253 -4.39 -1.91 -12.89
C ALA A 253 -3.70 -3.22 -12.48
N LEU A 254 -2.68 -3.17 -11.61
CA LEU A 254 -2.01 -4.36 -11.08
C LEU A 254 -2.94 -5.18 -10.17
N GLN A 255 -3.71 -4.50 -9.31
CA GLN A 255 -4.71 -5.10 -8.42
C GLN A 255 -5.91 -5.68 -9.18
N GLU A 256 -6.37 -5.01 -10.25
CA GLU A 256 -7.44 -5.47 -11.13
C GLU A 256 -7.03 -6.68 -11.98
N ALA A 257 -5.77 -6.69 -12.41
CA ALA A 257 -5.19 -7.83 -13.12
C ALA A 257 -4.84 -9.01 -12.19
N ASN A 258 -5.16 -8.94 -10.89
CA ASN A 258 -4.83 -9.96 -9.88
C ASN A 258 -3.33 -10.28 -9.79
N ARG A 259 -2.46 -9.30 -10.02
CA ARG A 259 -0.99 -9.46 -9.99
C ARG A 259 -0.34 -8.93 -8.71
N VAL A 260 -1.15 -8.66 -7.69
CA VAL A 260 -0.72 -8.53 -6.30
C VAL A 260 -1.28 -9.73 -5.54
N ILE A 261 -0.39 -10.60 -5.04
CA ILE A 261 -0.73 -11.87 -4.39
C ILE A 261 -0.34 -11.75 -2.91
N PRO A 262 -1.31 -11.61 -1.99
CA PRO A 262 -1.02 -11.71 -0.57
C PRO A 262 -0.80 -13.18 -0.19
N VAL A 263 0.23 -13.46 0.61
CA VAL A 263 0.62 -14.81 1.02
C VAL A 263 0.84 -14.83 2.53
N VAL A 264 0.31 -15.85 3.21
CA VAL A 264 0.65 -16.10 4.61
C VAL A 264 1.91 -16.96 4.66
N GLY A 265 2.96 -16.49 5.32
CA GLY A 265 4.14 -17.32 5.51
C GLY A 265 5.25 -16.64 6.29
N ASP A 266 6.08 -17.48 6.89
CA ASP A 266 7.29 -17.06 7.59
C ASP A 266 8.44 -16.92 6.58
N LEU A 267 9.15 -15.80 6.63
CA LEU A 267 10.35 -15.58 5.83
C LEU A 267 11.45 -16.61 6.11
N ALA A 268 11.53 -17.10 7.35
CA ALA A 268 12.42 -18.18 7.76
C ALA A 268 11.76 -19.58 7.62
N GLY A 269 10.52 -19.61 7.12
CA GLY A 269 9.74 -20.83 6.89
C GLY A 269 10.26 -21.64 5.70
N PRO A 270 9.91 -22.93 5.63
CA PRO A 270 10.44 -23.83 4.62
C PRO A 270 9.77 -23.70 3.24
N LYS A 271 8.63 -23.00 3.11
CA LYS A 271 7.76 -23.12 1.94
C LYS A 271 7.53 -21.78 1.21
N ALA A 272 6.82 -20.82 1.80
CA ALA A 272 6.21 -19.70 1.11
C ALA A 272 7.21 -18.89 0.27
N LEU A 273 8.35 -18.50 0.87
CA LEU A 273 9.38 -17.76 0.14
C LEU A 273 10.03 -18.58 -0.98
N ALA A 274 10.26 -19.88 -0.74
CA ALA A 274 10.83 -20.78 -1.73
C ALA A 274 9.88 -20.99 -2.92
N GLU A 275 8.59 -21.23 -2.65
CA GLU A 275 7.56 -21.42 -3.68
C GLU A 275 7.26 -20.13 -4.45
N ILE A 276 7.28 -18.96 -3.80
CA ILE A 276 7.25 -17.66 -4.50
C ILE A 276 8.42 -17.57 -5.49
N GLY A 277 9.62 -18.01 -5.08
CA GLY A 277 10.79 -18.06 -5.97
C GLY A 277 10.59 -18.98 -7.18
N GLU A 278 9.99 -20.15 -6.98
CA GLU A 278 9.63 -21.08 -8.06
C GLU A 278 8.57 -20.49 -9.00
N GLU A 279 7.54 -19.84 -8.46
CA GLU A 279 6.47 -19.20 -9.23
C GLU A 279 7.01 -18.06 -10.11
N VAL A 280 7.85 -17.20 -9.54
CA VAL A 280 8.54 -16.12 -10.27
C VAL A 280 9.39 -16.70 -11.40
N ARG A 281 10.15 -17.76 -11.13
CA ARG A 281 10.98 -18.44 -12.15
C ARG A 281 10.13 -19.10 -13.24
N GLY A 282 9.04 -19.75 -12.85
CA GLY A 282 8.09 -20.40 -13.76
C GLY A 282 7.47 -19.41 -14.76
N ARG A 283 7.28 -18.15 -14.35
CA ARG A 283 6.82 -17.05 -15.21
C ARG A 283 7.94 -16.35 -16.00
N GLY A 284 9.19 -16.82 -15.89
CA GLY A 284 10.35 -16.23 -16.57
C GLY A 284 10.75 -14.85 -16.04
N LEU A 285 10.33 -14.52 -14.82
CA LEU A 285 10.65 -13.26 -14.15
C LEU A 285 11.85 -13.43 -13.21
N SER A 286 12.40 -12.30 -12.76
CA SER A 286 13.36 -12.24 -11.66
C SER A 286 12.90 -11.27 -10.60
N ILE A 287 13.13 -11.60 -9.32
CA ILE A 287 12.87 -10.68 -8.21
C ILE A 287 13.86 -9.53 -8.32
N ARG A 288 13.36 -8.29 -8.42
CA ARG A 288 14.18 -7.07 -8.55
C ARG A 288 14.26 -6.26 -7.28
N ALA A 289 13.27 -6.38 -6.40
CA ALA A 289 13.31 -5.82 -5.06
C ALA A 289 12.67 -6.79 -4.06
N PHE A 290 13.24 -6.80 -2.86
CA PHE A 290 12.78 -7.58 -1.73
C PHE A 290 12.79 -6.70 -0.48
N TYR A 291 11.62 -6.46 0.10
CA TYR A 291 11.44 -5.61 1.29
C TYR A 291 11.08 -6.47 2.52
N THR A 292 11.76 -6.26 3.64
CA THR A 292 11.66 -7.11 4.84
C THR A 292 11.63 -6.27 6.10
#